data_AF-A0A076EIT0-F1
#
_entry.id   AF-A0A076EIT0-F1
#
_cell.length_a   1.000
_cell.length_b   1.000
_cell.length_c   1.000
_cell.angle_alpha   90.00
_cell.angle_beta   90.00
_cell.angle_gamma   90.00
#
_symmetry.space_group_name_H-M   'P 1'
#
loop_
_entity.id
_entity.type
_entity.pdbx_description
1 polymer ?
#
loop_
_entity_poly.entity_id
_entity_poly.type
_entity_poly.pdbx_seq_one_letter_code
_entity_poly.pdbx_strand_id
1 'polypeptide(L)'
;MTEPAAAAHPTRLERVRTDAGAEIAILTFAHGALNLFDQAMFDAVQADVAALAENPPRAVLLRAEGKVVSAGVDVHVFDGLTAEQGADLWQELFAEICHPLEALPCPVVYSAHGLTLTAAFEIALACDIILAAPKAKFGLVETVVGLTPSMGGPQRLAERAGSGRARELVMTGDLYDAATLRDWGVVNAVHEDVDAEARALVARLADGPTRAHDATKQIISAWRSGGIAHADSITPDVSGALFETEDLRGAVRSFLDVGPGKATYRGQ
;
A
#
# COMPACT_ATOMS: atom_id res chain seq x y z
N MET A 1 11.09 -38.79 15.43
CA MET A 1 10.05 -37.87 14.92
C MET A 1 10.32 -36.53 15.54
N THR A 2 11.01 -35.66 14.80
CA THR A 2 11.16 -34.25 15.16
C THR A 2 9.79 -33.61 15.05
N GLU A 3 9.32 -32.93 16.09
CA GLU A 3 8.14 -32.06 16.00
C GLU A 3 8.32 -31.09 14.82
N PRO A 4 7.28 -30.86 14.00
CA PRO A 4 7.35 -29.79 13.01
C PRO A 4 7.54 -28.48 13.78
N ALA A 5 8.61 -27.74 13.46
CA ALA A 5 8.77 -26.38 13.94
C ALA A 5 7.48 -25.62 13.61
N ALA A 6 6.86 -25.01 14.61
CA ALA A 6 5.70 -24.15 14.38
C ALA A 6 6.06 -23.19 13.25
N ALA A 7 5.29 -23.22 12.15
CA ALA A 7 5.54 -22.32 11.04
C ALA A 7 5.49 -20.89 11.59
N ALA A 8 6.54 -20.11 11.33
CA ALA A 8 6.56 -18.72 11.72
C ALA A 8 5.35 -18.01 11.11
N HIS A 9 4.75 -17.07 11.83
CA HIS A 9 3.64 -16.27 11.34
C HIS A 9 4.04 -15.62 9.99
N PRO A 10 3.20 -15.69 8.95
CA PRO A 10 3.59 -15.35 7.57
C PRO A 10 3.81 -13.84 7.38
N THR A 11 3.33 -13.03 8.32
CA THR A 11 3.58 -11.60 8.43
C THR A 11 4.17 -11.22 9.79
N ARG A 12 4.75 -10.04 9.87
CA ARG A 12 5.16 -9.40 11.13
C ARG A 12 4.79 -7.93 11.11
N LEU A 13 3.94 -7.53 12.06
CA LEU A 13 3.52 -6.15 12.28
C LEU A 13 4.28 -5.54 13.46
N GLU A 14 5.16 -4.58 13.19
CA GLU A 14 5.98 -3.90 14.19
C GLU A 14 5.54 -2.44 14.33
N ARG A 15 5.46 -1.93 15.57
CA ARG A 15 5.21 -0.51 15.83
C ARG A 15 6.47 0.13 16.41
N VAL A 16 6.95 1.18 15.76
CA VAL A 16 8.17 1.90 16.13
C VAL A 16 7.88 3.39 16.25
N ARG A 17 8.75 4.15 16.92
CA ARG A 17 8.64 5.61 17.01
C ARG A 17 9.77 6.30 16.26
N THR A 18 9.45 7.41 15.61
CA THR A 18 10.46 8.34 15.08
C THR A 18 11.19 9.03 16.23
N ASP A 19 12.27 9.72 15.90
CA ASP A 19 12.97 10.60 16.85
C ASP A 19 12.07 11.72 17.38
N ALA A 20 11.08 12.17 16.60
CA ALA A 20 10.06 13.13 17.03
C ALA A 20 8.90 12.48 17.83
N GLY A 21 8.93 11.17 18.02
CA GLY A 21 7.98 10.41 18.83
C GLY A 21 6.72 9.95 18.09
N ALA A 22 6.60 10.20 16.78
CA ALA A 22 5.50 9.74 15.94
C ALA A 22 5.53 8.22 15.78
N GLU A 23 4.40 7.55 15.96
CA GLU A 23 4.33 6.08 15.82
C GLU A 23 4.14 5.68 14.35
N ILE A 24 4.96 4.74 13.88
CA ILE A 24 4.89 4.12 12.55
C ILE A 24 4.61 2.64 12.74
N ALA A 25 3.80 2.08 11.84
CA ALA A 25 3.70 0.62 11.72
C ALA A 25 4.48 0.11 10.51
N ILE A 26 5.13 -1.03 10.67
CA ILE A 26 5.88 -1.73 9.61
C ILE A 26 5.29 -3.13 9.49
N LEU A 27 4.61 -3.39 8.38
CA LEU A 27 4.07 -4.71 8.04
C LEU A 27 5.05 -5.39 7.08
N THR A 28 5.65 -6.49 7.53
CA THR A 28 6.62 -7.27 6.75
C THR A 28 6.04 -8.63 6.35
N PHE A 29 6.04 -8.94 5.06
CA PHE A 29 5.78 -10.29 4.55
C PHE A 29 7.01 -11.17 4.74
N ALA A 30 6.85 -12.32 5.37
CA ALA A 30 7.95 -13.22 5.75
C ALA A 30 7.49 -14.70 5.71
N HIS A 31 6.93 -15.13 4.59
CA HIS A 31 6.32 -16.45 4.41
C HIS A 31 7.13 -17.36 3.48
N GLY A 32 8.00 -18.18 4.08
CA GLY A 32 8.86 -19.10 3.33
C GLY A 32 9.84 -18.40 2.38
N ALA A 33 10.32 -19.09 1.36
CA ALA A 33 11.33 -18.55 0.45
C ALA A 33 10.76 -17.60 -0.63
N LEU A 34 9.45 -17.69 -0.87
CA LEU A 34 8.77 -17.06 -2.00
C LEU A 34 7.67 -16.07 -1.60
N ASN A 35 7.32 -15.97 -0.31
CA ASN A 35 6.20 -15.15 0.19
C ASN A 35 4.93 -15.39 -0.64
N LEU A 36 4.57 -16.66 -0.86
CA LEU A 36 3.36 -17.00 -1.61
C LEU A 36 2.13 -16.57 -0.81
N PHE A 37 1.12 -16.04 -1.49
CA PHE A 37 -0.18 -15.77 -0.90
C PHE A 37 -0.99 -17.07 -0.90
N ASP A 38 -0.82 -17.88 0.14
CA ASP A 38 -1.75 -18.96 0.49
C ASP A 38 -2.78 -18.46 1.51
N GLN A 39 -3.67 -19.34 1.99
CA GLN A 39 -4.69 -18.97 2.96
C GLN A 39 -4.08 -18.34 4.23
N ALA A 40 -2.99 -18.90 4.75
CA ALA A 40 -2.36 -18.40 5.97
C ALA A 40 -1.82 -16.97 5.78
N MET A 41 -1.23 -16.68 4.62
CA MET A 41 -0.78 -15.34 4.27
C MET A 41 -1.96 -14.36 4.13
N PHE A 42 -3.07 -14.76 3.49
CA PHE A 42 -4.26 -13.92 3.39
C PHE A 42 -4.86 -13.60 4.76
N ASP A 43 -5.09 -14.62 5.60
CA ASP A 43 -5.64 -14.46 6.95
C ASP A 43 -4.77 -13.51 7.80
N ALA A 44 -3.45 -13.66 7.70
CA ALA A 44 -2.51 -12.81 8.43
C ALA A 44 -2.54 -11.35 7.94
N VAL A 45 -2.59 -11.12 6.63
CA VAL A 45 -2.70 -9.76 6.07
C VAL A 45 -4.04 -9.13 6.42
N GLN A 46 -5.15 -9.87 6.36
CA GLN A 46 -6.46 -9.39 6.80
C GLN A 46 -6.42 -8.95 8.27
N ALA A 47 -5.86 -9.80 9.15
CA ALA A 47 -5.74 -9.49 10.57
C ALA A 47 -4.86 -8.25 10.84
N ASP A 48 -3.72 -8.13 10.16
CA ASP A 48 -2.82 -6.98 10.32
C ASP A 48 -3.44 -5.68 9.78
N VAL A 49 -4.14 -5.73 8.65
CA VAL A 49 -4.85 -4.58 8.09
C VAL A 49 -6.00 -4.15 9.00
N ALA A 50 -6.75 -5.10 9.57
CA ALA A 50 -7.76 -4.81 10.58
C ALA A 50 -7.16 -4.15 11.83
N ALA A 51 -6.03 -4.65 12.35
CA ALA A 51 -5.34 -4.07 13.49
C ALA A 51 -4.80 -2.65 13.22
N LEU A 52 -4.37 -2.38 11.98
CA LEU A 52 -4.00 -1.05 11.53
C LEU A 52 -5.20 -0.11 11.46
N ALA A 53 -6.36 -0.59 10.97
CA ALA A 53 -7.58 0.21 10.88
C ALA A 53 -8.16 0.53 12.27
N GLU A 54 -8.12 -0.41 13.21
CA GLU A 54 -8.58 -0.22 14.58
C GLU A 54 -7.70 0.81 15.34
N ASN A 55 -6.38 0.73 15.15
CA ASN A 55 -5.41 1.62 15.80
C ASN A 55 -4.46 2.25 14.78
N PRO A 56 -4.91 3.25 13.99
CA PRO A 56 -4.11 3.83 12.91
C PRO A 56 -2.82 4.47 13.42
N PRO A 57 -1.65 4.11 12.88
CA PRO A 57 -0.41 4.81 13.15
C PRO A 57 -0.35 6.14 12.38
N ARG A 58 0.77 6.84 12.49
CA ARG A 58 1.03 8.10 11.78
C ARG A 58 1.37 7.91 10.31
N ALA A 59 1.95 6.76 9.99
CA ALA A 59 2.19 6.25 8.65
C ALA A 59 2.49 4.74 8.72
N VAL A 60 2.35 4.04 7.59
CA VAL A 60 2.59 2.60 7.46
C VAL A 60 3.64 2.34 6.39
N LEU A 61 4.55 1.40 6.66
CA LEU A 61 5.44 0.80 5.68
C LEU A 61 5.06 -0.67 5.45
N LEU A 62 4.69 -1.03 4.22
CA LEU A 62 4.58 -2.42 3.78
C LEU A 62 5.88 -2.80 3.07
N ARG A 63 6.42 -3.97 3.42
CA ARG A 63 7.66 -4.52 2.85
C ARG A 63 7.64 -6.04 2.90
N ALA A 64 8.70 -6.66 2.38
CA ALA A 64 8.89 -8.09 2.45
C ALA A 64 10.34 -8.45 2.80
N GLU A 65 10.52 -9.63 3.38
CA GLU A 65 11.83 -10.26 3.61
C GLU A 65 12.12 -11.36 2.59
N GLY A 66 13.39 -11.75 2.51
CA GLY A 66 13.84 -12.80 1.61
C GLY A 66 14.27 -12.29 0.22
N LYS A 67 14.35 -13.21 -0.75
CA LYS A 67 14.91 -12.92 -2.08
C LYS A 67 13.92 -12.22 -3.01
N VAL A 68 12.63 -12.38 -2.75
CA VAL A 68 11.53 -11.81 -3.53
C VAL A 68 10.60 -11.06 -2.60
N VAL A 69 9.76 -10.19 -3.15
CA VAL A 69 8.65 -9.60 -2.39
C VAL A 69 7.53 -10.63 -2.29
N SER A 70 7.11 -11.17 -3.44
CA SER A 70 6.23 -12.34 -3.55
C SER A 70 6.32 -12.94 -4.93
N ALA A 71 6.32 -14.28 -5.01
CA ALA A 71 6.20 -15.02 -6.26
C ALA A 71 4.74 -15.27 -6.70
N GLY A 72 3.77 -14.71 -5.98
CA GLY A 72 2.36 -14.69 -6.35
C GLY A 72 1.46 -15.46 -5.37
N VAL A 73 0.31 -15.92 -5.86
CA VAL A 73 -0.70 -16.64 -5.07
C VAL A 73 -0.48 -18.15 -5.21
N ASP A 74 -0.67 -18.89 -4.12
CA ASP A 74 -0.75 -20.35 -4.18
C ASP A 74 -2.06 -20.74 -4.89
N VAL A 75 -1.94 -21.38 -6.05
CA VAL A 75 -3.08 -21.73 -6.91
C VAL A 75 -4.07 -22.70 -6.26
N HIS A 76 -3.66 -23.40 -5.19
CA HIS A 76 -4.56 -24.26 -4.41
C HIS A 76 -5.71 -23.47 -3.77
N VAL A 77 -5.56 -22.15 -3.56
CA VAL A 77 -6.63 -21.27 -3.08
C VAL A 77 -7.83 -21.25 -4.04
N PHE A 78 -7.61 -21.50 -5.35
CA PHE A 78 -8.66 -21.43 -6.37
C PHE A 78 -9.23 -22.79 -6.77
N ASP A 79 -8.60 -23.88 -6.35
CA ASP A 79 -8.93 -25.22 -6.86
C ASP A 79 -10.35 -25.64 -6.44
N GLY A 80 -11.18 -25.98 -7.43
CA GLY A 80 -12.54 -26.46 -7.21
C GLY A 80 -13.57 -25.41 -6.77
N LEU A 81 -13.23 -24.12 -6.74
CA LEU A 81 -14.21 -23.07 -6.42
C LEU A 81 -15.29 -22.97 -7.50
N THR A 82 -16.53 -22.85 -7.07
CA THR A 82 -17.66 -22.46 -7.93
C THR A 82 -17.62 -20.95 -8.24
N ALA A 83 -18.42 -20.51 -9.21
CA ALA A 83 -18.52 -19.08 -9.54
C ALA A 83 -19.01 -18.22 -8.35
N GLU A 84 -19.91 -18.74 -7.51
CA GLU A 84 -20.40 -18.05 -6.31
C GLU A 84 -19.29 -17.93 -5.27
N GLN A 85 -18.60 -19.02 -4.95
CA GLN A 85 -17.47 -19.01 -4.00
C GLN A 85 -16.31 -18.12 -4.47
N GLY A 86 -16.05 -18.09 -5.78
CA GLY A 86 -15.06 -17.17 -6.35
C GLY A 86 -15.47 -15.71 -6.22
N ALA A 87 -16.77 -15.40 -6.37
CA ALA A 87 -17.29 -14.05 -6.15
C ALA A 87 -17.19 -13.64 -4.67
N ASP A 88 -17.49 -14.56 -3.74
CA ASP A 88 -17.36 -14.35 -2.30
C ASP A 88 -15.91 -14.09 -1.90
N LEU A 89 -14.96 -14.89 -2.41
CA LEU A 89 -13.52 -14.68 -2.21
C LEU A 89 -13.09 -13.26 -2.61
N TRP A 90 -13.52 -12.78 -3.78
CA TRP A 90 -13.16 -11.42 -4.21
C TRP A 90 -13.81 -10.34 -3.35
N GLN A 91 -15.07 -10.51 -2.95
CA GLN A 91 -15.73 -9.58 -2.04
C GLN A 91 -15.00 -9.48 -0.71
N GLU A 92 -14.60 -10.61 -0.13
CA GLU A 92 -13.83 -10.69 1.11
C GLU A 92 -12.48 -9.98 0.97
N LEU A 93 -11.69 -10.34 -0.04
CA LEU A 93 -10.35 -9.75 -0.23
C LEU A 93 -10.41 -8.23 -0.51
N PHE A 94 -11.45 -7.75 -1.19
CA PHE A 94 -11.68 -6.30 -1.32
C PHE A 94 -12.03 -5.67 0.03
N ALA A 95 -12.97 -6.25 0.77
CA ALA A 95 -13.49 -5.70 2.02
C ALA A 95 -12.48 -5.73 3.17
N GLU A 96 -11.59 -6.72 3.20
CA GLU A 96 -10.72 -6.98 4.35
C GLU A 96 -9.26 -6.60 4.11
N ILE A 97 -8.83 -6.44 2.86
CA ILE A 97 -7.46 -6.03 2.51
C ILE A 97 -7.47 -4.70 1.75
N CYS A 98 -7.98 -4.68 0.52
CA CYS A 98 -7.73 -3.57 -0.39
C CYS A 98 -8.42 -2.26 0.04
N HIS A 99 -9.71 -2.30 0.35
CA HIS A 99 -10.46 -1.13 0.77
C HIS A 99 -9.98 -0.55 2.11
N PRO A 100 -9.82 -1.35 3.18
CA PRO A 100 -9.36 -0.81 4.46
C PRO A 100 -7.93 -0.26 4.38
N LEU A 101 -7.04 -0.89 3.60
CA LEU A 101 -5.68 -0.37 3.38
C LEU A 101 -5.69 1.01 2.68
N GLU A 102 -6.48 1.15 1.61
CA GLU A 102 -6.64 2.44 0.93
C GLU A 102 -7.26 3.51 1.83
N ALA A 103 -8.21 3.11 2.69
CA ALA A 103 -8.95 3.98 3.58
C ALA A 103 -8.21 4.34 4.88
N LEU A 104 -7.02 3.79 5.14
CA LEU A 104 -6.25 4.14 6.32
C LEU A 104 -6.03 5.67 6.40
N PRO A 105 -6.32 6.32 7.55
CA PRO A 105 -6.27 7.77 7.70
C PRO A 105 -4.83 8.29 7.91
N CYS A 106 -3.86 7.63 7.26
CA CYS A 106 -2.44 7.95 7.29
C CYS A 106 -1.77 7.52 5.97
N PRO A 107 -0.57 8.03 5.66
CA PRO A 107 0.19 7.61 4.50
C PRO A 107 0.63 6.14 4.58
N VAL A 108 0.51 5.42 3.46
CA VAL A 108 0.93 4.03 3.30
C VAL A 108 1.98 3.94 2.20
N VAL A 109 3.19 3.52 2.57
CA VAL A 109 4.32 3.35 1.64
C VAL A 109 4.58 1.86 1.43
N TYR A 110 4.73 1.44 0.19
CA TYR A 110 5.15 0.09 -0.18
C TYR A 110 6.61 0.10 -0.64
N SER A 111 7.44 -0.81 -0.12
CA SER A 111 8.83 -1.00 -0.51
C SER A 111 9.03 -2.35 -1.19
N ALA A 112 9.38 -2.30 -2.48
CA ALA A 112 9.56 -3.48 -3.33
C ALA A 112 11.03 -3.70 -3.69
N HIS A 113 11.71 -4.64 -3.03
CA HIS A 113 13.14 -4.91 -3.26
C HIS A 113 13.41 -5.95 -4.35
N GLY A 114 12.38 -6.64 -4.86
CA GLY A 114 12.54 -7.80 -5.73
C GLY A 114 11.31 -8.11 -6.57
N LEU A 115 11.14 -9.39 -6.91
CA LEU A 115 10.00 -9.88 -7.68
C LEU A 115 8.70 -9.68 -6.87
N THR A 116 7.74 -8.94 -7.43
CA THR A 116 6.47 -8.57 -6.80
C THR A 116 5.33 -8.97 -7.73
N LEU A 117 4.69 -10.11 -7.48
CA LEU A 117 3.65 -10.66 -8.35
C LEU A 117 2.26 -10.64 -7.72
N THR A 118 1.26 -10.57 -8.60
CA THR A 118 -0.17 -10.81 -8.32
C THR A 118 -0.66 -10.08 -7.07
N ALA A 119 -1.16 -10.78 -6.05
CA ALA A 119 -1.72 -10.21 -4.82
C ALA A 119 -0.79 -9.18 -4.15
N ALA A 120 0.53 -9.44 -4.10
CA ALA A 120 1.48 -8.49 -3.53
C ALA A 120 1.57 -7.20 -4.35
N PHE A 121 1.49 -7.30 -5.68
CA PHE A 121 1.50 -6.14 -6.55
C PHE A 121 0.15 -5.40 -6.50
N GLU A 122 -0.98 -6.11 -6.39
CA GLU A 122 -2.29 -5.49 -6.19
C GLU A 122 -2.37 -4.74 -4.85
N ILE A 123 -1.79 -5.29 -3.78
CA ILE A 123 -1.63 -4.60 -2.49
C ILE A 123 -0.71 -3.38 -2.63
N ALA A 124 0.40 -3.48 -3.36
CA ALA A 124 1.28 -2.34 -3.61
C ALA A 124 0.56 -1.22 -4.37
N LEU A 125 -0.27 -1.57 -5.37
CA LEU A 125 -1.08 -0.62 -6.13
C LEU A 125 -2.12 0.11 -5.27
N ALA A 126 -2.61 -0.54 -4.21
CA ALA A 126 -3.52 0.03 -3.20
C ALA A 126 -2.81 0.92 -2.16
N CYS A 127 -1.48 0.90 -2.07
CA CYS A 127 -0.73 1.83 -1.21
C CYS A 127 -0.65 3.23 -1.84
N ASP A 128 -0.36 4.26 -1.04
CA ASP A 128 -0.27 5.64 -1.55
C ASP A 128 1.00 5.84 -2.39
N ILE A 129 2.13 5.31 -1.93
CA ILE A 129 3.45 5.48 -2.54
C ILE A 129 4.13 4.13 -2.72
N ILE A 130 4.69 3.88 -3.89
CA ILE A 130 5.49 2.68 -4.19
C ILE A 130 6.94 3.08 -4.45
N LEU A 131 7.86 2.57 -3.65
CA LEU A 131 9.30 2.64 -3.88
C LEU A 131 9.82 1.27 -4.31
N ALA A 132 10.79 1.26 -5.22
CA ALA A 132 11.35 0.01 -5.73
C ALA A 132 12.88 0.01 -5.77
N ALA A 133 13.49 -1.18 -5.63
CA ALA A 133 14.89 -1.37 -5.96
C ALA A 133 15.09 -1.46 -7.49
N PRO A 134 16.26 -1.11 -8.05
CA PRO A 134 16.52 -1.23 -9.50
C PRO A 134 16.28 -2.63 -10.06
N LYS A 135 16.55 -3.66 -9.24
CA LYS A 135 16.37 -5.07 -9.61
C LYS A 135 14.92 -5.58 -9.49
N ALA A 136 14.00 -4.77 -8.96
CA ALA A 136 12.62 -5.20 -8.77
C ALA A 136 11.92 -5.42 -10.12
N LYS A 137 11.08 -6.45 -10.14
CA LYS A 137 10.26 -6.84 -11.29
C LYS A 137 8.83 -7.01 -10.81
N PHE A 138 7.87 -6.58 -11.62
CA PHE A 138 6.45 -6.54 -11.27
C PHE A 138 5.65 -7.24 -12.35
N GLY A 139 4.60 -7.96 -11.95
CA GLY A 139 3.77 -8.69 -12.89
C GLY A 139 2.41 -9.04 -12.32
N LEU A 140 1.40 -8.92 -13.18
CA LEU A 140 0.05 -9.42 -12.96
C LEU A 140 -0.12 -10.60 -13.92
N VAL A 141 0.30 -11.78 -13.46
CA VAL A 141 0.55 -13.00 -14.26
C VAL A 141 -0.58 -14.04 -14.16
N GLU A 142 -1.74 -13.64 -13.66
CA GLU A 142 -2.92 -14.48 -13.42
C GLU A 142 -3.44 -15.18 -14.69
N THR A 143 -3.08 -14.65 -15.86
CA THR A 143 -3.38 -15.27 -17.17
C THR A 143 -2.84 -16.69 -17.29
N VAL A 144 -1.75 -17.03 -16.58
CA VAL A 144 -1.15 -18.38 -16.55
C VAL A 144 -2.14 -19.43 -16.01
N VAL A 145 -3.06 -19.03 -15.14
CA VAL A 145 -4.11 -19.91 -14.57
C VAL A 145 -5.51 -19.60 -15.10
N GLY A 146 -5.61 -18.79 -16.15
CA GLY A 146 -6.89 -18.42 -16.74
C GLY A 146 -7.71 -17.41 -15.93
N LEU A 147 -7.06 -16.68 -15.01
CA LEU A 147 -7.68 -15.62 -14.23
C LEU A 147 -7.24 -14.23 -14.71
N THR A 148 -7.96 -13.22 -14.25
CA THR A 148 -7.53 -11.81 -14.27
C THR A 148 -7.17 -11.40 -12.84
N PRO A 149 -6.25 -10.44 -12.64
CA PRO A 149 -5.98 -9.91 -11.31
C PRO A 149 -7.25 -9.27 -10.77
N SER A 150 -7.69 -9.76 -9.60
CA SER A 150 -9.05 -9.55 -9.10
C SER A 150 -9.09 -8.92 -7.70
N MET A 151 -7.95 -8.57 -7.11
CA MET A 151 -7.88 -7.68 -5.94
C MET A 151 -7.78 -6.19 -6.36
N GLY A 152 -7.87 -5.94 -7.66
CA GLY A 152 -8.07 -4.64 -8.29
C GLY A 152 -6.84 -4.04 -8.97
N GLY A 153 -5.92 -4.89 -9.39
CA GLY A 153 -4.76 -4.55 -10.21
C GLY A 153 -5.13 -3.79 -11.49
N PRO A 154 -6.08 -4.25 -12.34
CA PRO A 154 -6.36 -3.59 -13.61
C PRO A 154 -6.81 -2.14 -13.44
N GLN A 155 -7.73 -1.87 -12.51
CA GLN A 155 -8.25 -0.51 -12.29
C GLN A 155 -7.21 0.42 -11.66
N ARG A 156 -6.42 -0.04 -10.69
CA ARG A 156 -5.38 0.78 -10.04
C ARG A 156 -4.19 1.03 -10.95
N LEU A 157 -3.86 0.05 -11.78
CA LEU A 157 -2.83 0.22 -12.80
C LEU A 157 -3.30 1.20 -13.89
N ALA A 158 -4.58 1.15 -14.28
CA ALA A 158 -5.15 2.10 -15.24
C ALA A 158 -5.18 3.53 -14.68
N GLU A 159 -5.44 3.71 -13.39
CA GLU A 159 -5.34 4.99 -12.70
C GLU A 159 -3.92 5.56 -12.74
N ARG A 160 -2.90 4.73 -12.44
CA ARG A 160 -1.50 5.16 -12.36
C ARG A 160 -0.84 5.35 -13.72
N ALA A 161 -1.06 4.44 -14.66
CA ALA A 161 -0.33 4.34 -15.93
C ALA A 161 -1.20 4.60 -17.17
N GLY A 162 -2.50 4.78 -17.00
CA GLY A 162 -3.46 4.84 -18.11
C GLY A 162 -3.92 3.47 -18.58
N SER A 163 -5.15 3.42 -19.12
CA SER A 163 -5.82 2.15 -19.48
C SER A 163 -5.10 1.33 -20.56
N GLY A 164 -4.31 1.94 -21.44
CA GLY A 164 -3.55 1.22 -22.48
C GLY A 164 -2.48 0.31 -21.89
N ARG A 165 -1.59 0.89 -21.08
CA ARG A 165 -0.53 0.16 -20.37
C ARG A 165 -1.10 -0.87 -19.39
N ALA A 166 -2.22 -0.54 -18.74
CA ALA A 166 -2.88 -1.49 -17.85
C ALA A 166 -3.37 -2.73 -18.59
N ARG A 167 -4.02 -2.57 -19.75
CA ARG A 167 -4.43 -3.71 -20.59
C ARG A 167 -3.24 -4.50 -21.10
N GLU A 168 -2.20 -3.83 -21.58
CA GLU A 168 -0.97 -4.48 -22.06
C GLU A 168 -0.35 -5.36 -20.96
N LEU A 169 -0.06 -4.79 -19.79
CA LEU A 169 0.57 -5.52 -18.68
C LEU A 169 -0.30 -6.70 -18.22
N VAL A 170 -1.60 -6.49 -18.03
CA VAL A 170 -2.50 -7.53 -17.52
C VAL A 170 -2.79 -8.62 -18.56
N MET A 171 -3.00 -8.27 -19.82
CA MET A 171 -3.36 -9.25 -20.86
C MET A 171 -2.16 -10.08 -21.33
N THR A 172 -0.95 -9.50 -21.31
CA THR A 172 0.27 -10.24 -21.65
C THR A 172 0.76 -11.10 -20.51
N GLY A 173 0.57 -10.66 -19.25
CA GLY A 173 1.18 -11.30 -18.09
C GLY A 173 2.71 -11.14 -18.05
N ASP A 174 3.25 -10.16 -18.79
CA ASP A 174 4.70 -9.92 -18.83
C ASP A 174 5.23 -9.28 -17.53
N LEU A 175 6.53 -9.46 -17.28
CA LEU A 175 7.22 -8.83 -16.16
C LEU A 175 7.86 -7.51 -16.58
N TYR A 176 7.54 -6.45 -15.86
CA TYR A 176 8.07 -5.10 -16.08
C TYR A 176 9.07 -4.73 -14.98
N ASP A 177 10.11 -3.98 -15.33
CA ASP A 177 11.09 -3.51 -14.35
C ASP A 177 10.70 -2.20 -13.67
N ALA A 178 11.38 -1.96 -12.54
CA ALA A 178 11.15 -0.77 -11.72
C ALA A 178 11.34 0.54 -12.50
N ALA A 179 12.32 0.59 -13.42
CA ALA A 179 12.56 1.78 -14.22
C ALA A 179 11.40 2.06 -15.19
N THR A 180 10.93 1.03 -15.89
CA THR A 180 9.77 1.12 -16.81
C THR A 180 8.52 1.53 -16.05
N LEU A 181 8.22 0.87 -14.92
CA LEU A 181 7.05 1.20 -14.11
C LEU A 181 7.14 2.59 -13.47
N ARG A 182 8.33 3.10 -13.19
CA ARG A 182 8.53 4.50 -12.79
C ARG A 182 8.20 5.45 -13.92
N ASP A 183 8.71 5.19 -15.13
CA ASP A 183 8.45 6.01 -16.30
C ASP A 183 6.97 5.99 -16.71
N TRP A 184 6.24 4.95 -16.30
CA TRP A 184 4.79 4.85 -16.49
C TRP A 184 3.98 5.56 -15.40
N GLY A 185 4.59 5.96 -14.28
CA GLY A 185 3.90 6.57 -13.14
C GLY A 185 3.35 5.58 -12.10
N VAL A 186 3.66 4.28 -12.23
CA VAL A 186 3.22 3.25 -11.28
C VAL A 186 4.09 3.26 -10.02
N VAL A 187 5.42 3.22 -10.21
CA VAL A 187 6.41 3.32 -9.13
C VAL A 187 6.81 4.79 -8.97
N ASN A 188 6.77 5.31 -7.75
CA ASN A 188 7.05 6.72 -7.48
C ASN A 188 8.55 7.04 -7.57
N ALA A 189 9.41 6.15 -7.06
CA ALA A 189 10.86 6.30 -7.17
C ALA A 189 11.60 4.96 -7.08
N VAL A 190 12.81 4.94 -7.63
CA VAL A 190 13.70 3.78 -7.63
C VAL A 190 14.98 4.14 -6.87
N HIS A 191 15.35 3.31 -5.91
CA HIS A 191 16.48 3.55 -5.00
C HIS A 191 17.32 2.29 -4.82
N GLU A 192 18.65 2.41 -4.81
CA GLU A 192 19.57 1.29 -4.59
C GLU A 192 19.30 0.60 -3.23
N ASP A 193 19.20 1.39 -2.16
CA ASP A 193 18.75 0.94 -0.84
C ASP A 193 17.30 1.36 -0.59
N VAL A 194 16.38 0.65 -1.23
CA VAL A 194 14.94 0.93 -1.14
C VAL A 194 14.39 0.77 0.29
N ASP A 195 15.00 -0.06 1.14
CA ASP A 195 14.53 -0.26 2.51
C ASP A 195 14.85 0.96 3.37
N ALA A 196 16.09 1.44 3.32
CA ALA A 196 16.51 2.65 4.03
C ALA A 196 15.70 3.88 3.59
N GLU A 197 15.51 4.04 2.28
CA GLU A 197 14.75 5.17 1.72
C GLU A 197 13.26 5.11 2.07
N ALA A 198 12.65 3.91 2.06
CA ALA A 198 11.27 3.74 2.50
C ALA A 198 11.09 4.04 3.99
N ARG A 199 12.02 3.61 4.84
CA ARG A 199 12.04 3.92 6.27
C ARG A 199 12.20 5.42 6.54
N ALA A 200 13.08 6.09 5.80
CA ALA A 200 13.24 7.54 5.90
C ALA A 200 11.98 8.29 5.43
N LEU A 201 11.36 7.83 4.34
CA LEU A 201 10.14 8.44 3.81
C LEU A 201 8.96 8.29 4.79
N VAL A 202 8.72 7.08 5.30
CA VAL A 202 7.62 6.83 6.25
C VAL A 202 7.83 7.61 7.55
N ALA A 203 9.08 7.76 8.02
CA ALA A 203 9.40 8.61 9.17
C ALA A 203 9.05 10.07 8.93
N ARG A 204 9.48 10.62 7.79
CA ARG A 204 9.16 12.01 7.41
C ARG A 204 7.66 12.25 7.27
N LEU A 205 6.91 11.28 6.73
CA LEU A 205 5.46 11.36 6.60
C LEU A 205 4.75 11.27 7.96
N ALA A 206 5.24 10.40 8.86
CA ALA A 206 4.72 10.26 10.21
C ALA A 206 4.90 11.51 11.07
N ASP A 207 6.05 12.17 10.91
CA ASP A 207 6.38 13.45 11.55
C ASP A 207 5.67 14.64 10.91
N GLY A 208 4.93 14.42 9.82
CA GLY A 208 4.13 15.41 9.11
C GLY A 208 2.69 15.56 9.65
N PRO A 209 1.88 16.39 8.96
CA PRO A 209 0.50 16.66 9.36
C PRO A 209 -0.46 15.52 8.95
N THR A 210 -0.60 14.49 9.79
CA THR A 210 -1.42 13.29 9.49
C THR A 210 -2.85 13.60 9.04
N ARG A 211 -3.53 14.57 9.67
CA ARG A 211 -4.90 14.97 9.26
C ARG A 211 -4.94 15.57 7.84
N ALA A 212 -3.91 16.31 7.43
CA ALA A 212 -3.83 16.85 6.08
C ALA A 212 -3.48 15.76 5.05
N HIS A 213 -2.68 14.76 5.43
CA HIS A 213 -2.43 13.59 4.60
C HIS A 213 -3.70 12.77 4.37
N ASP A 214 -4.49 12.51 5.41
CA ASP A 214 -5.80 11.86 5.29
C ASP A 214 -6.76 12.66 4.40
N ALA A 215 -6.86 13.98 4.60
CA ALA A 215 -7.66 14.86 3.74
C ALA A 215 -7.27 14.74 2.26
N THR A 216 -5.96 14.64 1.97
CA THR A 216 -5.46 14.42 0.60
C THR A 216 -5.96 13.09 0.03
N LYS A 217 -5.91 12.01 0.81
CA LYS A 217 -6.41 10.68 0.40
C LYS A 217 -7.91 10.71 0.10
N GLN A 218 -8.70 11.37 0.95
CA GLN A 218 -10.15 11.49 0.76
C GLN A 218 -10.49 12.23 -0.54
N ILE A 219 -9.82 13.35 -0.83
CA ILE A 219 -10.04 14.14 -2.05
C ILE A 219 -9.67 13.34 -3.30
N ILE A 220 -8.52 12.64 -3.30
CA ILE A 220 -8.11 11.79 -4.42
C ILE A 220 -9.08 10.60 -4.59
N SER A 221 -9.56 9.99 -3.50
CA SER A 221 -10.56 8.93 -3.55
C SER A 221 -11.90 9.39 -4.17
N ALA A 222 -12.35 10.60 -3.83
CA ALA A 222 -13.52 11.19 -4.47
C ALA A 222 -13.30 11.45 -5.97
N TRP A 223 -12.10 11.88 -6.36
CA TRP A 223 -11.74 12.01 -7.78
C TRP A 223 -11.81 10.66 -8.50
N ARG A 224 -11.33 9.56 -7.88
CA ARG A 224 -11.39 8.21 -8.47
C ARG A 224 -12.82 7.73 -8.72
N SER A 225 -13.76 8.10 -7.84
CA SER A 225 -15.16 7.65 -7.90
C SER A 225 -16.07 8.53 -8.76
N GLY A 226 -15.77 9.82 -8.91
CA GLY A 226 -16.65 10.76 -9.62
C GLY A 226 -15.96 11.90 -10.37
N GLY A 227 -14.64 11.79 -10.58
CA GLY A 227 -13.84 12.80 -11.27
C GLY A 227 -13.69 14.10 -10.47
N ILE A 228 -13.23 15.14 -11.17
CA ILE A 228 -12.94 16.46 -10.57
C ILE A 228 -14.18 17.03 -9.85
N ALA A 229 -15.38 16.87 -10.44
CA ALA A 229 -16.60 17.39 -9.84
C ALA A 229 -16.91 16.79 -8.47
N HIS A 230 -16.69 15.48 -8.27
CA HIS A 230 -16.89 14.85 -6.97
C HIS A 230 -15.83 15.28 -5.95
N ALA A 231 -14.56 15.33 -6.36
CA ALA A 231 -13.49 15.84 -5.51
C ALA A 231 -13.72 17.28 -5.04
N ASP A 232 -14.08 18.17 -5.96
CA ASP A 232 -14.39 19.57 -5.66
C ASP A 232 -15.59 19.69 -4.72
N SER A 233 -16.59 18.80 -4.82
CA SER A 233 -17.78 18.83 -3.98
C SER A 233 -17.51 18.52 -2.51
N ILE A 234 -16.52 17.66 -2.21
CA ILE A 234 -16.18 17.29 -0.82
C ILE A 234 -15.05 18.13 -0.23
N THR A 235 -14.24 18.77 -1.08
CA THR A 235 -13.04 19.50 -0.67
C THR A 235 -13.29 20.61 0.36
N PRO A 236 -14.36 21.43 0.26
CA PRO A 236 -14.62 22.48 1.25
C PRO A 236 -14.76 21.97 2.67
N ASP A 237 -15.49 20.87 2.87
CA ASP A 237 -15.69 20.28 4.20
C ASP A 237 -14.45 19.55 4.69
N VAL A 238 -13.85 18.72 3.82
CA VAL A 238 -12.64 17.92 4.15
C VAL A 238 -11.44 18.81 4.47
N SER A 239 -11.15 19.81 3.62
CA SER A 239 -10.05 20.75 3.86
C SER A 239 -10.40 21.81 4.90
N GLY A 240 -11.67 22.20 5.00
CA GLY A 240 -12.15 23.17 5.99
C GLY A 240 -11.89 22.71 7.42
N ALA A 241 -12.11 21.42 7.70
CA ALA A 241 -11.81 20.82 9.00
C ALA A 241 -10.33 20.99 9.43
N LEU A 242 -9.39 21.12 8.48
CA LEU A 242 -7.97 21.29 8.80
C LEU A 242 -7.70 22.62 9.53
N PHE A 243 -8.51 23.67 9.34
CA PHE A 243 -8.37 24.96 10.04
C PHE A 243 -8.59 24.87 11.55
N GLU A 244 -9.17 23.76 12.02
CA GLU A 244 -9.37 23.49 13.44
C GLU A 244 -8.21 22.74 14.10
N THR A 245 -7.37 22.08 13.30
CA THR A 245 -6.25 21.26 13.78
C THR A 245 -5.18 22.10 14.48
N GLU A 246 -4.51 21.51 15.49
CA GLU A 246 -3.38 22.16 16.14
C GLU A 246 -2.20 22.28 15.17
N ASP A 247 -2.06 21.29 14.27
CA ASP A 247 -1.02 21.24 13.26
C ASP A 247 -1.05 22.44 12.32
N LEU A 248 -2.21 22.77 11.73
CA LEU A 248 -2.29 23.90 10.81
C LEU A 248 -2.06 25.22 11.55
N ARG A 249 -2.72 25.40 12.70
CA ARG A 249 -2.57 26.63 13.51
C ARG A 249 -1.13 26.84 13.98
N GLY A 250 -0.48 25.76 14.43
CA GLY A 250 0.92 25.75 14.86
C GLY A 250 1.88 26.01 13.71
N ALA A 251 1.67 25.36 12.55
CA ALA A 251 2.51 25.55 11.37
C ALA A 251 2.42 26.97 10.80
N VAL A 252 1.22 27.57 10.73
CA VAL A 252 1.05 28.96 10.31
C VAL A 252 1.77 29.92 11.25
N ARG A 253 1.63 29.73 12.57
CA ARG A 253 2.36 30.54 13.56
C ARG A 253 3.87 30.41 13.40
N SER A 254 4.38 29.18 13.31
CA SER A 254 5.81 28.91 13.09
C SER A 254 6.32 29.55 11.81
N PHE A 255 5.56 29.49 10.72
CA PHE A 255 5.94 30.13 9.45
C PHE A 255 6.09 31.65 9.59
N LEU A 256 5.14 32.30 10.27
CA LEU A 256 5.18 33.76 10.49
C LEU A 256 6.32 34.19 11.41
N ASP A 257 6.64 33.37 12.42
CA ASP A 257 7.66 33.70 13.42
C ASP A 257 9.09 33.42 12.93
N VAL A 258 9.31 32.27 12.27
CA VAL A 258 10.65 31.75 11.94
C VAL A 258 10.80 31.21 10.52
N GLY A 259 9.80 31.38 9.66
CA GLY A 259 9.84 30.97 8.24
C GLY A 259 9.48 29.49 7.98
N PRO A 260 9.47 29.07 6.70
CA PRO A 260 9.06 27.72 6.30
C PRO A 260 9.98 26.61 6.82
N GLY A 261 9.41 25.40 6.95
CA GLY A 261 10.17 24.18 7.22
C GLY A 261 10.65 24.02 8.67
N LYS A 262 10.10 24.83 9.59
CA LYS A 262 10.41 24.78 11.04
C LYS A 262 9.23 24.30 11.89
N ALA A 263 8.07 24.06 11.28
CA ALA A 263 6.89 23.57 11.98
C ALA A 263 7.09 22.12 12.47
N THR A 264 6.48 21.81 13.61
CA THR A 264 6.37 20.45 14.16
C THR A 264 4.92 20.04 14.17
N TYR A 265 4.65 18.76 13.91
CA TYR A 265 3.29 18.25 13.77
C TYR A 265 3.00 17.19 14.83
N ARG A 266 1.81 17.27 15.41
CA ARG A 266 1.23 16.30 16.35
C ARG A 266 0.13 15.47 15.70
N GLY A 267 -0.31 15.81 14.48
CA GLY A 267 -1.39 15.23 13.66
C GLY A 267 -2.68 15.00 14.41
N GLN A 268 -3.06 16.04 15.14
CA GLN A 268 -4.35 16.26 15.74
C GLN A 268 -4.93 17.56 15.17
#